data_AF-A0A087X6L1-F1
#
_entry.id   AF-A0A087X6L1-F1
#
_cell.length_a   1.000
_cell.length_b   1.000
_cell.length_c   1.000
_cell.angle_alpha   90.00
_cell.angle_beta   90.00
_cell.angle_gamma   90.00
#
_symmetry.space_group_name_H-M   'P 1'
#
loop_
_entity.id
_entity.type
_entity.pdbx_description
1 polymer ?
#
loop_
_entity_poly.entity_id
_entity_poly.type
_entity_poly.pdbx_seq_one_letter_code
_entity_poly.pdbx_strand_id
1 'polypeptide(L)'
;ELMSVEMMEVSVSSAEPLRPARILQQNRVFLDFFWDLANPDQEVRLKAVENLIQYLKTENKADELEYTLKRLVDGLAHTRETARPGFSLALGQVLSAFEDISLQSILDRIKEKHNLQAVKRKLARNAMFGNLFGVLALQQSGRLVKEPQVVLGCVQLLQCLIQHKQHLKDLPSKTMTDILTEIPEEVFEEVLLSALEADLASAFRTPEQMQLLLVALQHFPQALKPKKLKKLLDSSTIINADNIPK
;
A
#
# COMPACT_ATOMS: atom_id res chain seq x y z
N GLU A 1 6.23 41.21 -67.17
CA GLU A 1 5.96 41.75 -65.81
C GLU A 1 4.56 41.29 -65.41
N LEU A 2 4.51 40.16 -64.71
CA LEU A 2 4.34 40.02 -63.25
C LEU A 2 2.86 40.01 -62.86
N MET A 3 2.34 38.78 -62.79
CA MET A 3 1.16 38.39 -62.02
C MET A 3 1.42 38.67 -60.53
N SER A 4 0.41 39.14 -59.80
CA SER A 4 0.44 39.09 -58.33
C SER A 4 -0.96 38.74 -57.83
N VAL A 5 -0.98 37.57 -57.19
CA VAL A 5 -2.12 36.88 -56.58
C VAL A 5 -2.32 37.47 -55.20
N GLU A 6 -3.54 37.92 -54.91
CA GLU A 6 -3.95 38.39 -53.58
C GLU A 6 -4.13 37.17 -52.66
N MET A 7 -3.20 37.01 -51.71
CA MET A 7 -3.19 35.90 -50.76
C MET A 7 -4.06 36.24 -49.55
N MET A 8 -5.03 35.36 -49.29
CA MET A 8 -5.94 35.34 -48.15
C MET A 8 -5.15 35.09 -46.85
N GLU A 9 -5.14 36.05 -45.92
CA GLU A 9 -4.56 35.85 -44.59
C GLU A 9 -5.45 34.92 -43.77
N VAL A 10 -5.01 33.67 -43.64
CA VAL A 10 -5.55 32.70 -42.68
C VAL A 10 -5.13 33.15 -41.28
N SER A 11 -6.07 33.65 -40.50
CA SER A 11 -5.87 33.97 -39.10
C SER A 11 -5.62 32.67 -38.31
N VAL A 12 -4.35 32.35 -38.09
CA VAL A 12 -3.93 31.31 -37.15
C VAL A 12 -4.32 31.77 -35.75
N SER A 13 -5.36 31.16 -35.19
CA SER A 13 -5.73 31.32 -33.78
C SER A 13 -4.58 30.82 -32.90
N SER A 14 -3.72 31.74 -32.49
CA SER A 14 -2.67 31.51 -31.50
C SER A 14 -3.29 31.05 -30.19
N ALA A 15 -2.95 29.84 -29.74
CA ALA A 15 -3.25 29.39 -28.39
C ALA A 15 -2.67 30.37 -27.37
N GLU A 16 -3.54 31.03 -26.59
CA GLU A 16 -3.11 31.92 -25.50
C GLU A 16 -2.24 31.13 -24.51
N PRO A 17 -1.11 31.69 -24.03
CA PRO A 17 -0.37 31.10 -22.93
C PRO A 17 -1.26 31.06 -21.69
N LEU A 18 -1.41 29.87 -21.09
CA LEU A 18 -2.13 29.67 -19.82
C LEU A 18 -1.62 30.68 -18.77
N ARG A 19 -2.50 31.60 -18.35
CA ARG A 19 -2.15 32.73 -17.47
C ARG A 19 -1.50 32.25 -16.15
N PRO A 20 -0.41 32.88 -15.66
CA PRO A 20 0.30 32.48 -14.44
C PRO A 20 -0.57 32.35 -13.19
N ALA A 21 -1.60 33.20 -13.06
CA ALA A 21 -2.54 33.15 -11.93
C ALA A 21 -3.37 31.86 -11.89
N ARG A 22 -3.72 31.30 -13.06
CA ARG A 22 -4.48 30.05 -13.17
C ARG A 22 -3.64 28.85 -12.73
N ILE A 23 -2.35 28.84 -13.11
CA ILE A 23 -1.38 27.81 -12.71
C ILE A 23 -1.16 27.86 -11.19
N LEU A 24 -1.01 29.06 -10.61
CA LEU A 24 -0.85 29.23 -9.16
C LEU A 24 -2.09 28.81 -8.35
N GLN A 25 -3.29 29.10 -8.85
CA GLN A 25 -4.54 28.65 -8.22
C GLN A 25 -4.74 27.14 -8.33
N GLN A 26 -4.42 26.57 -9.49
CA GLN A 26 -4.48 25.12 -9.72
C GLN A 26 -3.52 24.37 -8.80
N ASN A 27 -2.31 24.90 -8.60
CA ASN A 27 -1.35 24.39 -7.61
C ASN A 27 -1.87 24.50 -6.17
N ARG A 28 -2.67 25.52 -5.81
CA ARG A 28 -3.27 25.61 -4.48
C ARG A 28 -4.35 24.55 -4.26
N VAL A 29 -5.27 24.40 -5.20
CA VAL A 29 -6.32 23.38 -5.14
C VAL A 29 -5.73 21.97 -5.04
N PHE A 30 -4.67 21.69 -5.80
CA PHE A 30 -3.94 20.44 -5.71
C PHE A 30 -3.34 20.19 -4.32
N LEU A 31 -2.75 21.22 -3.71
CA LEU A 31 -2.16 21.11 -2.38
C LEU A 31 -3.20 20.97 -1.26
N ASP A 32 -4.39 21.55 -1.44
CA ASP A 32 -5.49 21.50 -0.47
C ASP A 32 -6.01 20.06 -0.27
N PHE A 33 -5.95 19.20 -1.30
CA PHE A 33 -6.30 17.79 -1.15
C PHE A 33 -5.52 17.11 -0.03
N PHE A 34 -4.23 17.38 0.12
CA PHE A 34 -3.40 16.76 1.18
C PHE A 34 -3.75 17.28 2.57
N TRP A 35 -4.23 18.51 2.68
CA TRP A 35 -4.75 19.04 3.94
C TRP A 35 -6.06 18.33 4.32
N ASP A 36 -6.94 18.13 3.34
CA ASP A 36 -8.22 17.45 3.54
C ASP A 36 -8.07 15.95 3.84
N LEU A 37 -7.03 15.29 3.31
CA LEU A 37 -6.67 13.91 3.70
C LEU A 37 -6.37 13.77 5.20
N ALA A 38 -5.90 14.84 5.84
CA ALA A 38 -5.61 14.87 7.27
C ALA A 38 -6.79 15.35 8.13
N ASN A 39 -7.95 15.63 7.52
CA ASN A 39 -9.14 16.11 8.21
C ASN A 39 -9.73 14.99 9.11
N PRO A 40 -10.19 15.29 10.35
CA PRO A 40 -10.86 14.30 11.20
C PRO A 40 -12.20 13.79 10.63
N ASP A 41 -12.88 14.56 9.79
CA ASP A 41 -14.12 14.15 9.13
C ASP A 41 -13.84 13.15 8.01
N GLN A 42 -14.51 11.99 8.06
CA GLN A 42 -14.35 10.92 7.07
C GLN A 42 -14.83 11.33 5.68
N GLU A 43 -15.94 12.04 5.56
CA GLU A 43 -16.53 12.43 4.29
C GLU A 43 -15.62 13.42 3.56
N VAL A 44 -14.99 14.33 4.31
CA VAL A 44 -14.00 15.26 3.76
C VAL A 44 -12.78 14.49 3.22
N ARG A 45 -12.27 13.51 3.98
CA ARG A 45 -11.14 12.68 3.52
C ARG A 45 -11.48 11.90 2.25
N LEU A 46 -12.65 11.26 2.20
CA LEU A 46 -13.05 10.44 1.05
C LEU A 46 -13.19 11.29 -0.23
N LYS A 47 -13.84 12.46 -0.12
CA LYS A 47 -13.93 13.42 -1.22
C LYS A 47 -12.56 13.92 -1.67
N ALA A 48 -11.64 14.15 -0.75
CA ALA A 48 -10.28 14.57 -1.09
C ALA A 48 -9.52 13.48 -1.88
N VAL A 49 -9.67 12.20 -1.54
CA VAL A 49 -9.09 11.09 -2.30
C VAL A 49 -9.65 11.06 -3.73
N GLU A 50 -10.98 11.12 -3.88
CA GLU A 50 -11.64 11.11 -5.18
C GLU A 50 -11.20 12.28 -6.05
N ASN A 51 -11.24 13.49 -5.49
CA ASN A 51 -10.83 14.71 -6.18
C ASN A 51 -9.34 14.70 -6.57
N LEU A 52 -8.46 14.19 -5.71
CA LEU A 52 -7.04 14.05 -6.00
C LEU A 52 -6.80 13.14 -7.21
N ILE A 53 -7.47 11.98 -7.26
CA ILE A 53 -7.32 11.03 -8.37
C ILE A 53 -7.88 11.61 -9.65
N GLN A 54 -9.08 12.21 -9.60
CA GLN A 54 -9.69 12.84 -10.77
C GLN A 54 -8.83 14.00 -11.29
N TYR A 55 -8.24 14.78 -10.38
CA TYR A 55 -7.28 15.80 -10.73
C TYR A 55 -6.07 15.19 -11.46
N LEU A 56 -5.43 14.17 -10.91
CA LEU A 56 -4.23 13.55 -11.50
C LEU A 56 -4.48 12.84 -12.84
N LYS A 57 -5.72 12.38 -13.10
CA LYS A 57 -6.11 11.76 -14.38
C LYS A 57 -6.20 12.75 -15.55
N THR A 58 -6.15 14.06 -15.28
CA THR A 58 -6.09 15.08 -16.34
C THR A 58 -4.72 15.02 -17.04
N GLU A 59 -4.66 15.27 -18.35
CA GLU A 59 -3.42 15.17 -19.13
C GLU A 59 -2.26 16.04 -18.59
N ASN A 60 -1.04 15.54 -18.76
CA ASN A 60 0.24 16.22 -18.50
C ASN A 60 0.55 16.55 -17.02
N LYS A 61 0.39 15.57 -16.11
CA LYS A 61 0.60 15.73 -14.65
C LYS A 61 1.64 14.80 -14.03
N ALA A 62 2.65 14.38 -14.80
CA ALA A 62 3.69 13.46 -14.31
C ALA A 62 4.42 13.99 -13.05
N ASP A 63 4.79 15.27 -13.04
CA ASP A 63 5.48 15.90 -11.90
C ASP A 63 4.58 15.98 -10.66
N GLU A 64 3.29 16.27 -10.83
CA GLU A 64 2.32 16.31 -9.74
C GLU A 64 2.01 14.90 -9.21
N LEU A 65 2.03 13.88 -10.07
CA LEU A 65 1.90 12.49 -9.68
C LEU A 65 3.09 12.05 -8.82
N GLU A 66 4.32 12.32 -9.26
CA GLU A 66 5.53 12.03 -8.47
C GLU A 66 5.53 12.79 -7.14
N TYR A 67 5.13 14.06 -7.16
CA TYR A 67 4.95 14.84 -5.93
C TYR A 67 3.90 14.22 -5.00
N THR A 68 2.78 13.74 -5.57
CA THR A 68 1.71 13.07 -4.82
C THR A 68 2.24 11.82 -4.15
N LEU A 69 2.92 10.93 -4.88
CA LEU A 69 3.48 9.70 -4.32
C LEU A 69 4.43 10.01 -3.16
N LYS A 70 5.32 10.99 -3.33
CA LYS A 70 6.23 11.43 -2.26
C LYS A 70 5.46 11.95 -1.05
N ARG A 71 4.46 12.82 -1.24
CA ARG A 71 3.64 13.38 -0.16
C ARG A 71 2.84 12.30 0.58
N LEU A 72 2.27 11.35 -0.16
CA LEU A 72 1.48 10.27 0.41
C LEU A 72 2.35 9.32 1.25
N VAL A 73 3.52 8.92 0.73
CA VAL A 73 4.49 8.09 1.47
C VAL A 73 4.97 8.79 2.75
N ASP A 74 5.26 10.09 2.67
CA ASP A 74 5.64 10.90 3.84
C ASP A 74 4.50 10.97 4.87
N GLY A 75 3.25 11.08 4.39
CA GLY A 75 2.04 11.16 5.21
C GLY A 75 1.64 9.87 5.92
N LEU A 76 2.19 8.70 5.55
CA LEU A 76 1.90 7.43 6.25
C LEU A 76 2.31 7.47 7.74
N ALA A 77 3.36 8.22 8.05
CA ALA A 77 3.89 8.40 9.41
C ALA A 77 3.40 9.69 10.08
N HIS A 78 2.26 10.23 9.65
CA HIS A 78 1.75 11.51 10.14
C HIS A 78 1.64 11.55 11.68
N THR A 79 1.94 12.70 12.27
CA THR A 79 1.95 12.89 13.73
C THR A 79 0.55 12.73 14.33
N ARG A 80 -0.47 13.28 13.66
CA ARG A 80 -1.88 13.08 13.99
C ARG A 80 -2.31 11.67 13.56
N GLU A 81 -2.76 10.88 14.52
CA GLU A 81 -3.14 9.47 14.28
C GLU A 81 -4.32 9.33 13.33
N THR A 82 -5.28 10.25 13.43
CA THR A 82 -6.49 10.29 12.58
C THR A 82 -6.21 10.55 11.10
N ALA A 83 -5.03 11.11 10.77
CA ALA A 83 -4.65 11.40 9.39
C ALA A 83 -4.05 10.18 8.67
N ARG A 84 -3.37 9.28 9.41
CA ARG A 84 -2.61 8.16 8.80
C ARG A 84 -3.48 7.25 7.91
N PRO A 85 -4.71 6.88 8.31
CA PRO A 85 -5.59 6.09 7.44
C PRO A 85 -5.96 6.83 6.15
N GLY A 86 -6.13 8.16 6.19
CA GLY A 86 -6.44 8.97 5.01
C GLY A 86 -5.32 8.93 3.97
N PHE A 87 -4.06 9.09 4.42
CA PHE A 87 -2.89 8.98 3.55
C PHE A 87 -2.68 7.55 3.01
N SER A 88 -2.91 6.53 3.84
CA SER A 88 -2.83 5.12 3.43
C SER A 88 -3.84 4.78 2.33
N LEU A 89 -5.11 5.15 2.54
CA LEU A 89 -6.17 4.93 1.56
C LEU A 89 -5.90 5.70 0.27
N ALA A 90 -5.52 6.98 0.36
CA ALA A 90 -5.18 7.78 -0.81
C ALA A 90 -4.07 7.13 -1.64
N LEU A 91 -3.01 6.63 -1.00
CA LEU A 91 -1.93 5.94 -1.69
C LEU A 91 -2.42 4.67 -2.38
N GLY A 92 -3.20 3.83 -1.68
CA GLY A 92 -3.76 2.62 -2.28
C GLY A 92 -4.64 2.92 -3.50
N GLN A 93 -5.48 3.94 -3.43
CA GLN A 93 -6.35 4.35 -4.54
C GLN A 93 -5.58 4.97 -5.72
N VAL A 94 -4.52 5.75 -5.46
CA VAL A 94 -3.61 6.21 -6.52
C VAL A 94 -2.93 5.03 -7.20
N LEU A 95 -2.40 4.06 -6.45
CA LEU A 95 -1.76 2.87 -7.02
C LEU A 95 -2.72 1.98 -7.81
N SER A 96 -3.99 1.94 -7.39
CA SER A 96 -5.06 1.26 -8.12
C SER A 96 -5.41 1.98 -9.43
N ALA A 97 -5.47 3.32 -9.41
CA ALA A 97 -5.82 4.13 -10.58
C ALA A 97 -4.71 4.26 -11.63
N PHE A 98 -3.45 4.14 -11.22
CA PHE A 98 -2.27 4.30 -12.08
C PHE A 98 -1.43 3.02 -12.09
N GLU A 99 -1.82 2.05 -12.92
CA GLU A 99 -1.17 0.73 -12.98
C GLU A 99 0.30 0.76 -13.45
N ASP A 100 0.70 1.80 -14.19
CA ASP A 100 2.08 2.00 -14.66
C ASP A 100 3.09 2.23 -13.51
N ILE A 101 2.61 2.60 -12.32
CA ILE A 101 3.45 2.77 -11.13
C ILE A 101 3.80 1.40 -10.58
N SER A 102 5.09 1.10 -10.45
CA SER A 102 5.59 -0.13 -9.83
C SER A 102 5.31 -0.16 -8.32
N LEU A 103 4.63 -1.21 -7.83
CA LEU A 103 4.44 -1.41 -6.39
C LEU A 103 5.76 -1.65 -5.67
N GLN A 104 6.70 -2.35 -6.31
CA GLN A 104 8.04 -2.59 -5.76
C GLN A 104 8.77 -1.27 -5.47
N SER A 105 8.76 -0.31 -6.42
CA SER A 105 9.37 1.01 -6.20
C SER A 105 8.74 1.75 -5.01
N ILE A 106 7.43 1.62 -4.82
CA ILE A 106 6.72 2.26 -3.72
C ILE A 106 7.04 1.58 -2.38
N LEU A 107 7.10 0.25 -2.36
CA LEU A 107 7.54 -0.50 -1.18
C LEU A 107 8.96 -0.10 -0.75
N ASP A 108 9.87 0.07 -1.71
CA ASP A 108 11.24 0.50 -1.43
C ASP A 108 11.28 1.93 -0.86
N ARG A 109 10.49 2.85 -1.43
CA ARG A 109 10.33 4.22 -0.89
C ARG A 109 9.76 4.21 0.53
N ILE A 110 8.80 3.35 0.83
CA ILE A 110 8.24 3.19 2.18
C ILE A 110 9.32 2.71 3.16
N LYS A 111 10.07 1.66 2.79
CA LYS A 111 11.15 1.08 3.60
C LYS A 111 12.27 2.10 3.85
N GLU A 112 12.64 2.87 2.84
CA GLU A 112 13.66 3.91 2.95
C GLU A 112 13.19 5.04 3.86
N LYS A 113 12.00 5.59 3.61
CA LYS A 113 11.47 6.73 4.35
C LYS A 113 11.23 6.41 5.84
N HIS A 114 10.74 5.20 6.11
CA HIS A 114 10.33 4.76 7.45
C HIS A 114 11.30 3.74 8.05
N ASN A 115 12.58 3.79 7.65
CA ASN A 115 13.60 2.86 8.14
C ASN A 115 13.81 2.98 9.67
N LEU A 116 13.44 1.92 10.41
CA LEU A 116 13.51 1.90 11.88
C LEU A 116 14.92 2.04 12.46
N GLN A 117 15.96 1.67 11.70
CA GLN A 117 17.35 1.78 12.14
C GLN A 117 17.92 3.18 11.93
N ALA A 118 17.45 3.90 10.91
CA ALA A 118 17.95 5.23 10.55
C ALA A 118 17.19 6.36 11.27
N VAL A 119 15.93 6.14 11.65
CA VAL A 119 15.10 7.18 12.28
C VAL A 119 15.53 7.48 13.71
N LYS A 120 15.40 8.76 14.09
CA LYS A 120 15.59 9.20 15.48
C LYS A 120 14.62 8.46 16.39
N ARG A 121 15.06 8.07 17.59
CA ARG A 121 14.25 7.33 18.59
C ARG A 121 12.86 7.93 18.86
N LYS A 122 12.74 9.27 18.86
CA LYS A 122 11.45 9.97 19.05
C LYS A 122 10.44 9.75 17.91
N LEU A 123 10.93 9.46 16.70
CA LEU A 123 10.12 9.24 15.50
C LEU A 123 9.94 7.75 15.18
N ALA A 124 10.56 6.85 15.94
CA ALA A 124 10.48 5.41 15.70
C ALA A 124 9.03 4.90 15.69
N ARG A 125 8.18 5.39 16.63
CA ARG A 125 6.75 5.05 16.65
C ARG A 125 6.05 5.48 15.35
N ASN A 126 6.33 6.69 14.86
CA ASN A 126 5.74 7.20 13.63
C ASN A 126 6.19 6.36 12.43
N ALA A 127 7.47 6.00 12.36
CA ALA A 127 8.01 5.14 11.31
C ALA A 127 7.41 3.73 11.34
N MET A 128 7.16 3.15 12.53
CA MET A 128 6.44 1.89 12.68
C MET A 128 5.05 1.96 12.05
N PHE A 129 4.30 3.03 12.33
CA PHE A 129 3.00 3.26 11.67
C PHE A 129 3.15 3.55 10.18
N GLY A 130 4.18 4.28 9.76
CA GLY A 130 4.47 4.55 8.35
C GLY A 130 4.64 3.26 7.53
N ASN A 131 5.39 2.29 8.07
CA ASN A 131 5.53 0.98 7.45
C ASN A 131 4.21 0.20 7.42
N LEU A 132 3.48 0.14 8.56
CA LEU A 132 2.20 -0.56 8.63
C LEU A 132 1.17 0.01 7.64
N PHE A 133 0.97 1.32 7.64
CA PHE A 133 0.05 1.99 6.73
C PHE A 133 0.53 1.95 5.28
N GLY A 134 1.83 1.83 5.04
CA GLY A 134 2.39 1.59 3.72
C GLY A 134 2.02 0.21 3.18
N VAL A 135 2.16 -0.83 3.98
CA VAL A 135 1.72 -2.19 3.61
C VAL A 135 0.21 -2.24 3.38
N LEU A 136 -0.58 -1.61 4.27
CA LEU A 136 -2.03 -1.47 4.08
C LEU A 136 -2.39 -0.75 2.78
N ALA A 137 -1.64 0.28 2.39
CA ALA A 137 -1.88 0.99 1.12
C ALA A 137 -1.60 0.08 -0.09
N LEU A 138 -0.51 -0.70 -0.05
CA LEU A 138 -0.18 -1.67 -1.09
C LEU A 138 -1.25 -2.75 -1.20
N GLN A 139 -1.74 -3.29 -0.08
CA GLN A 139 -2.87 -4.23 -0.05
C GLN A 139 -4.12 -3.61 -0.67
N GLN A 140 -4.53 -2.43 -0.20
CA GLN A 140 -5.73 -1.72 -0.66
C GLN A 140 -5.70 -1.33 -2.15
N SER A 141 -4.53 -1.36 -2.80
CA SER A 141 -4.45 -1.15 -4.25
C SER A 141 -5.11 -2.29 -5.06
N GLY A 142 -5.30 -3.46 -4.44
CA GLY A 142 -5.82 -4.67 -5.10
C GLY A 142 -4.85 -5.32 -6.09
N ARG A 143 -3.60 -4.82 -6.17
CA ARG A 143 -2.61 -5.26 -7.16
C ARG A 143 -1.61 -6.30 -6.63
N LEU A 144 -1.53 -6.49 -5.30
CA LEU A 144 -0.58 -7.42 -4.66
C LEU A 144 -0.68 -8.85 -5.22
N VAL A 145 -1.88 -9.28 -5.57
CA VAL A 145 -2.19 -10.61 -6.14
C VAL A 145 -1.34 -10.95 -7.37
N LYS A 146 -0.91 -9.92 -8.11
CA LYS A 146 -0.13 -10.05 -9.35
C LYS A 146 1.38 -9.86 -9.16
N GLU A 147 1.84 -9.50 -7.96
CA GLU A 147 3.23 -9.14 -7.67
C GLU A 147 3.80 -9.94 -6.47
N PRO A 148 4.17 -11.23 -6.66
CA PRO A 148 4.59 -12.12 -5.57
C PRO A 148 5.77 -11.57 -4.73
N GLN A 149 6.75 -10.95 -5.38
CA GLN A 149 7.92 -10.40 -4.69
C GLN A 149 7.56 -9.23 -3.78
N VAL A 150 6.57 -8.42 -4.15
CA VAL A 150 6.06 -7.32 -3.32
C VAL A 150 5.29 -7.88 -2.12
N VAL A 151 4.50 -8.95 -2.32
CA VAL A 151 3.83 -9.68 -1.24
C VAL A 151 4.83 -10.18 -0.20
N LEU A 152 5.91 -10.85 -0.65
CA LEU A 152 7.00 -11.28 0.22
C LEU A 152 7.61 -10.10 1.00
N GLY A 153 7.93 -9.01 0.30
CA GLY A 153 8.50 -7.82 0.91
C GLY A 153 7.58 -7.14 1.94
N CYS A 154 6.25 -7.21 1.74
CA CYS A 154 5.26 -6.74 2.68
C CYS A 154 5.19 -7.63 3.93
N VAL A 155 5.13 -8.95 3.75
CA VAL A 155 5.08 -9.92 4.86
C VAL A 155 6.33 -9.83 5.73
N GLN A 156 7.53 -9.74 5.13
CA GLN A 156 8.78 -9.55 5.86
C GLN A 156 8.79 -8.25 6.68
N LEU A 157 8.25 -7.18 6.10
CA LEU A 157 8.13 -5.91 6.82
C LEU A 157 7.18 -6.04 8.02
N LEU A 158 6.05 -6.72 7.85
CA LEU A 158 5.11 -6.99 8.95
C LEU A 158 5.74 -7.87 10.05
N GLN A 159 6.50 -8.91 9.69
CA GLN A 159 7.25 -9.75 10.64
C GLN A 159 8.20 -8.90 11.52
N CYS A 160 8.92 -7.94 10.92
CA CYS A 160 9.74 -7.00 11.69
C CYS A 160 8.89 -6.14 12.66
N LEU A 161 7.70 -5.72 12.24
CA LEU A 161 6.80 -4.89 13.05
C LEU A 161 6.13 -5.64 14.21
N ILE A 162 5.93 -6.96 14.11
CA ILE A 162 5.35 -7.79 15.18
C ILE A 162 6.17 -7.72 16.46
N GLN A 163 7.49 -7.50 16.37
CA GLN A 163 8.37 -7.35 17.53
C GLN A 163 8.05 -6.09 18.35
N HIS A 164 7.25 -5.16 17.81
CA HIS A 164 6.89 -3.88 18.42
C HIS A 164 5.43 -3.83 18.89
N LYS A 165 4.90 -4.93 19.46
CA LYS A 165 3.52 -5.05 19.96
C LYS A 165 3.07 -3.90 20.88
N GLN A 166 3.99 -3.31 21.65
CA GLN A 166 3.69 -2.17 22.54
C GLN A 166 3.15 -0.92 21.81
N HIS A 167 3.41 -0.79 20.51
CA HIS A 167 2.98 0.36 19.71
C HIS A 167 1.89 0.00 18.70
N LEU A 168 2.04 -1.15 18.04
CA LEU A 168 1.15 -1.56 16.94
C LEU A 168 0.11 -2.61 17.35
N LYS A 169 0.17 -3.11 18.60
CA LYS A 169 -0.69 -4.18 19.11
C LYS A 169 -0.67 -5.39 18.16
N ASP A 170 -1.85 -5.81 17.72
CA ASP A 170 -2.18 -6.94 16.86
C ASP A 170 -2.33 -6.56 15.38
N LEU A 171 -2.20 -5.26 15.04
CA LEU A 171 -2.40 -4.78 13.67
C LEU A 171 -1.49 -5.46 12.63
N PRO A 172 -0.17 -5.65 12.86
CA PRO A 172 0.68 -6.29 11.85
C PRO A 172 0.27 -7.73 11.56
N SER A 173 -0.11 -8.50 12.59
CA SER A 173 -0.59 -9.86 12.44
C SER A 173 -1.93 -9.92 11.71
N LYS A 174 -2.83 -8.97 12.00
CA LYS A 174 -4.10 -8.84 11.30
C LYS A 174 -3.90 -8.52 9.82
N THR A 175 -3.08 -7.52 9.49
CA THR A 175 -2.77 -7.17 8.09
C THR A 175 -2.11 -8.32 7.34
N MET A 176 -1.22 -9.07 7.99
CA MET A 176 -0.63 -10.26 7.39
C MET A 176 -1.70 -11.32 7.08
N THR A 177 -2.65 -11.51 7.98
CA THR A 177 -3.80 -12.42 7.77
C THR A 177 -4.68 -11.94 6.61
N ASP A 178 -5.00 -10.64 6.56
CA ASP A 178 -5.80 -10.05 5.47
C ASP A 178 -5.12 -10.27 4.11
N ILE A 179 -3.79 -10.07 4.01
CA ILE A 179 -3.02 -10.37 2.79
C ILE A 179 -3.13 -11.85 2.41
N LEU A 180 -3.03 -12.78 3.37
CA LEU A 180 -3.16 -14.20 3.08
C LEU A 180 -4.55 -14.57 2.53
N THR A 181 -5.61 -13.85 2.92
CA THR A 181 -6.96 -14.12 2.37
C THR A 181 -7.15 -13.65 0.93
N GLU A 182 -6.28 -12.75 0.44
CA GLU A 182 -6.39 -12.11 -0.87
C GLU A 182 -5.47 -12.73 -1.94
N ILE A 183 -4.44 -13.48 -1.54
CA ILE A 183 -3.47 -14.07 -2.48
C ILE A 183 -3.90 -15.48 -2.92
N PRO A 184 -3.50 -15.91 -4.13
CA PRO A 184 -3.76 -17.25 -4.61
C PRO A 184 -2.75 -18.24 -4.00
N GLU A 185 -3.11 -19.52 -4.01
CA GLU A 185 -2.31 -20.59 -3.40
C GLU A 185 -0.93 -20.74 -4.04
N GLU A 186 -0.81 -20.48 -5.34
CA GLU A 186 0.46 -20.52 -6.08
C GLU A 186 1.45 -19.49 -5.53
N VAL A 187 0.98 -18.26 -5.24
CA VAL A 187 1.81 -17.19 -4.66
C VAL A 187 2.23 -17.56 -3.24
N PHE A 188 1.33 -18.16 -2.46
CA PHE A 188 1.67 -18.62 -1.13
C PHE A 188 2.79 -19.68 -1.17
N GLU A 189 2.69 -20.69 -2.04
CA GLU A 189 3.72 -21.73 -2.17
C GLU A 189 5.05 -21.18 -2.69
N GLU A 190 5.02 -20.29 -3.68
CA GLU A 190 6.21 -19.77 -4.35
C GLU A 190 7.07 -18.92 -3.41
N VAL A 191 6.46 -17.96 -2.70
CA VAL A 191 7.22 -16.92 -1.99
C VAL A 191 6.96 -16.88 -0.48
N LEU A 192 5.77 -17.24 0.00
CA LEU A 192 5.41 -17.04 1.42
C LEU A 192 5.63 -18.27 2.29
N LEU A 193 5.52 -19.48 1.76
CA LEU A 193 5.63 -20.70 2.57
C LEU A 193 6.97 -20.76 3.31
N SER A 194 8.06 -20.48 2.59
CA SER A 194 9.42 -20.43 3.17
C SER A 194 9.59 -19.24 4.12
N ALA A 195 8.98 -18.09 3.83
CA ALA A 195 9.10 -16.89 4.65
C ALA A 195 8.34 -17.00 5.98
N LEU A 196 7.21 -17.71 5.98
CA LEU A 196 6.33 -17.91 7.14
C LEU A 196 6.59 -19.22 7.89
N GLU A 197 7.53 -20.06 7.45
CA GLU A 197 7.78 -21.37 8.05
C GLU A 197 7.98 -21.29 9.58
N ALA A 198 8.77 -20.33 10.04
CA ALA A 198 9.04 -20.11 11.47
C ALA A 198 7.79 -19.62 12.24
N ASP A 199 6.97 -18.77 11.63
CA ASP A 199 5.73 -18.28 12.23
C ASP A 199 4.69 -19.41 12.35
N LEU A 200 4.54 -20.20 11.30
CA LEU A 200 3.63 -21.35 11.26
C LEU A 200 4.08 -22.45 12.23
N ALA A 201 5.39 -22.73 12.32
CA ALA A 201 5.93 -23.69 13.28
C ALA A 201 5.72 -23.25 14.75
N SER A 202 5.53 -21.95 14.99
CA SER A 202 5.28 -21.39 16.32
C SER A 202 3.81 -21.07 16.60
N ALA A 203 2.88 -21.62 15.81
CA ALA A 203 1.43 -21.38 15.89
C ALA A 203 0.83 -21.46 17.30
N PHE A 204 1.33 -22.34 18.17
CA PHE A 204 0.76 -22.53 19.50
C PHE A 204 1.32 -21.60 20.58
N ARG A 205 2.19 -20.63 20.24
CA ARG A 205 2.76 -19.71 21.24
C ARG A 205 1.88 -18.51 21.54
N THR A 206 1.13 -18.01 20.56
CA THR A 206 0.27 -16.83 20.72
C THR A 206 -1.04 -16.96 19.94
N PRO A 207 -2.13 -16.30 20.36
CA PRO A 207 -3.38 -16.28 19.60
C PRO A 207 -3.21 -15.81 18.16
N GLU A 208 -2.34 -14.82 17.92
CA GLU A 208 -2.10 -14.29 16.57
C GLU A 208 -1.41 -15.31 15.66
N GLN A 209 -0.46 -16.09 16.19
CA GLN A 209 0.22 -17.13 15.41
C GLN A 209 -0.70 -18.33 15.13
N MET A 210 -1.59 -18.65 16.07
CA MET A 210 -2.63 -19.65 15.83
C MET A 210 -3.60 -19.19 14.74
N GLN A 211 -4.02 -17.92 14.79
CA GLN A 211 -4.88 -17.34 13.76
C GLN A 211 -4.22 -17.37 12.38
N LEU A 212 -2.93 -17.01 12.29
CA LEU A 212 -2.17 -17.07 11.04
C LEU A 212 -2.19 -18.48 10.44
N LEU A 213 -1.96 -19.50 11.26
CA LEU A 213 -2.00 -20.89 10.82
C LEU A 213 -3.41 -21.30 10.37
N LEU A 214 -4.45 -20.95 11.13
CA LEU A 214 -5.83 -21.29 10.78
C LEU A 214 -6.25 -20.69 9.44
N VAL A 215 -5.89 -19.42 9.18
CA VAL A 215 -6.17 -18.78 7.89
C VAL A 215 -5.36 -19.41 6.77
N ALA A 216 -4.08 -19.73 7.00
CA ALA A 216 -3.28 -20.43 6.01
C ALA A 216 -3.85 -21.82 5.67
N LEU A 217 -4.38 -22.55 6.66
CA LEU A 217 -5.03 -23.85 6.45
C LEU A 217 -6.33 -23.74 5.65
N GLN A 218 -7.13 -22.72 5.94
CA GLN A 218 -8.41 -22.49 5.26
C GLN A 218 -8.20 -22.08 3.79
N HIS A 219 -7.21 -21.23 3.51
CA HIS A 219 -6.99 -20.68 2.18
C HIS A 219 -6.01 -21.50 1.32
N PHE A 220 -5.10 -22.28 1.93
CA PHE A 220 -4.06 -23.05 1.22
C PHE A 220 -4.03 -24.54 1.62
N PRO A 221 -5.15 -25.27 1.48
CA PRO A 221 -5.25 -26.66 1.92
C PRO A 221 -4.35 -27.63 1.13
N GLN A 222 -3.99 -27.30 -0.12
CA GLN A 222 -3.09 -28.14 -0.93
C GLN A 222 -1.62 -27.90 -0.58
N ALA A 223 -1.28 -26.66 -0.25
CA ALA A 223 0.04 -26.27 0.20
C ALA A 223 0.39 -26.82 1.57
N LEU A 224 -0.59 -26.85 2.48
CA LEU A 224 -0.45 -27.30 3.87
C LEU A 224 -1.03 -28.70 4.09
N LYS A 225 -0.65 -29.66 3.25
CA LYS A 225 -1.04 -31.07 3.42
C LYS A 225 -0.62 -31.64 4.79
N PRO A 226 -1.34 -32.65 5.31
CA PRO A 226 -1.08 -33.24 6.63
C PRO A 226 0.38 -33.66 6.88
N LYS A 227 1.08 -34.15 5.84
CA LYS A 227 2.50 -34.52 5.94
C LYS A 227 3.41 -33.30 6.24
N LYS A 228 3.16 -32.16 5.60
CA LYS A 228 3.89 -30.91 5.83
C LYS A 228 3.54 -30.35 7.21
N LEU A 229 2.26 -30.34 7.59
CA LEU A 229 1.83 -29.89 8.93
C LEU A 229 2.47 -30.71 10.05
N LYS A 230 2.53 -32.03 9.90
CA LYS A 230 3.21 -32.89 10.88
C LYS A 230 4.69 -32.55 11.04
N LYS A 231 5.36 -32.19 9.94
CA LYS A 231 6.76 -31.74 9.96
C LYS A 231 6.91 -30.36 10.61
N LEU A 232 5.97 -29.44 10.37
CA LEU A 232 6.01 -28.06 10.87
C LEU A 232 5.69 -27.95 12.36
N LEU A 233 4.68 -28.69 12.84
CA LEU A 233 4.13 -28.55 14.20
C LEU A 233 4.61 -29.63 15.18
N ASP A 234 5.33 -30.64 14.68
CA ASP A 234 5.80 -31.82 15.43
C ASP A 234 4.69 -32.50 16.27
N SER A 235 3.44 -32.35 15.82
CA SER A 235 2.24 -32.86 16.49
C SER A 235 1.18 -33.21 15.44
N SER A 236 0.67 -34.44 15.49
CA SER A 236 -0.44 -34.92 14.67
C SER A 236 -1.78 -34.90 15.40
N THR A 237 -1.80 -34.44 16.65
CA THR A 237 -2.95 -34.56 17.55
C THR A 237 -3.78 -33.28 17.56
N ILE A 238 -3.13 -32.11 17.41
CA ILE A 238 -3.79 -30.81 17.59
C ILE A 238 -4.40 -30.29 16.29
N ILE A 239 -3.82 -30.59 15.12
CA ILE A 239 -4.39 -30.26 13.81
C ILE A 239 -4.44 -31.54 12.97
N ASN A 240 -5.65 -31.98 12.63
CA ASN A 240 -5.97 -33.20 11.90
C ASN A 240 -7.14 -32.95 10.94
N ALA A 241 -7.46 -33.92 10.09
CA ALA A 241 -8.50 -33.77 9.07
C ALA A 241 -9.90 -33.45 9.64
N ASP A 242 -10.13 -33.74 10.93
CA ASP A 242 -11.42 -33.53 11.61
C ASP A 242 -11.55 -32.12 12.20
N ASN A 243 -10.45 -31.38 12.39
CA ASN A 243 -10.44 -30.07 13.05
C ASN A 243 -9.85 -28.92 12.22
N ILE A 244 -9.39 -29.20 11.00
CA ILE A 244 -9.06 -28.16 10.02
C ILE A 244 -10.37 -27.43 9.65
N PRO A 245 -10.42 -26.09 9.73
CA PRO A 245 -11.58 -25.32 9.27
C PRO A 245 -11.92 -25.68 7.82
N LYS A 246 -13.17 -26.08 7.58
CA LYS A 246 -13.69 -26.36 6.23
C LYS A 246 -14.15 -25.08 5.55
#